data_AF-A0A358U247-F1
#
_entry.id   AF-A0A358U247-F1
#
_cell.length_a   1.000
_cell.length_b   1.000
_cell.length_c   1.000
_cell.angle_alpha   90.00
_cell.angle_beta   90.00
_cell.angle_gamma   90.00
#
_symmetry.space_group_name_H-M   'P 1'
#
loop_
_entity.id
_entity.type
_entity.pdbx_description
1 polymer ?
#
loop_
_entity_poly.entity_id
_entity_poly.type
_entity_poly.pdbx_seq_one_letter_code
_entity_poly.pdbx_strand_id
1 'polypeptide(L)'
;RSDLETHPELEILSESDEAGLYIVVSKDGRQVFVTGHSEYDTLTLKEEYDRDIAKGLAIALPKGYFPNDDPTKTPIHNWRSHTSLLFQNWLNYFVYQETPYDLGAR
;
A
#
# COMPACT_ATOMS: atom_id res chain seq x y z
N ARG A 1 -16.63 4.47 -1.16
CA ARG A 1 -17.27 3.56 -2.14
C ARG A 1 -18.25 4.31 -3.03
N SER A 2 -19.21 5.06 -2.45
CA SER A 2 -20.12 5.97 -3.17
C SER A 2 -19.42 6.82 -4.23
N ASP A 3 -18.27 7.39 -3.90
CA ASP A 3 -17.55 8.30 -4.80
C ASP A 3 -16.97 7.58 -6.02
N LEU A 4 -16.75 6.27 -5.96
CA LEU A 4 -16.31 5.46 -7.11
C LEU A 4 -17.48 4.97 -7.96
N GLU A 5 -18.71 4.97 -7.44
CA GLU A 5 -19.90 4.53 -8.20
C GLU A 5 -20.20 5.47 -9.37
N THR A 6 -19.76 6.73 -9.30
CA THR A 6 -19.85 7.70 -10.40
C THR A 6 -18.72 7.57 -11.42
N HIS A 7 -17.75 6.68 -11.21
CA HIS A 7 -16.57 6.46 -12.05
C HIS A 7 -16.53 5.01 -12.55
N PRO A 8 -17.36 4.64 -13.54
CA PRO A 8 -17.45 3.28 -14.05
C PRO A 8 -16.16 2.80 -14.73
N GLU A 9 -15.21 3.69 -15.03
CA GLU A 9 -13.87 3.39 -15.54
C GLU A 9 -12.92 2.85 -14.47
N LEU A 10 -13.27 2.98 -13.18
CA LEU A 10 -12.47 2.51 -12.06
C LEU A 10 -12.99 1.18 -11.52
N GLU A 11 -12.08 0.36 -11.01
CA GLU A 11 -12.37 -0.94 -10.41
C GLU A 11 -11.63 -1.07 -9.07
N ILE A 12 -12.37 -1.49 -8.04
CA ILE A 12 -11.81 -1.74 -6.71
C ILE A 12 -11.26 -3.17 -6.68
N LEU A 13 -9.96 -3.33 -6.44
CA LEU A 13 -9.31 -4.64 -6.33
C LEU A 13 -9.14 -5.08 -4.88
N SER A 14 -9.02 -4.15 -3.94
CA SER A 14 -8.83 -4.47 -2.52
C SER A 14 -9.37 -3.36 -1.62
N GLU A 15 -10.05 -3.77 -0.55
CA GLU A 15 -10.53 -2.91 0.53
C GLU A 15 -10.38 -3.60 1.89
N SER A 16 -10.40 -2.81 2.95
CA SER A 16 -10.37 -3.23 4.34
C SER A 16 -11.61 -2.70 5.06
N ASP A 17 -12.22 -3.51 5.91
CA ASP A 17 -13.35 -3.09 6.74
C ASP A 17 -12.99 -1.93 7.68
N GLU A 18 -11.71 -1.80 8.05
CA GLU A 18 -11.22 -0.77 8.97
C GLU A 18 -10.54 0.40 8.25
N ALA A 19 -9.64 0.12 7.30
CA ALA A 19 -8.87 1.15 6.60
C ALA A 19 -9.56 1.68 5.33
N GLY A 20 -10.62 1.02 4.87
CA GLY A 20 -11.35 1.41 3.66
C GLY A 20 -10.68 0.95 2.36
N LEU A 21 -10.86 1.73 1.30
CA LEU A 21 -10.32 1.41 -0.04
C LEU A 21 -8.80 1.34 -0.01
N TYR A 22 -8.22 0.30 -0.60
CA TYR A 22 -6.78 0.08 -0.63
C TYR A 22 -6.20 0.14 -2.04
N ILE A 23 -6.63 -0.75 -2.95
CA ILE A 23 -6.17 -0.77 -4.34
C ILE A 23 -7.35 -0.52 -5.27
N VAL A 24 -7.21 0.48 -6.13
CA VAL A 24 -8.15 0.82 -7.20
C VAL A 24 -7.37 0.92 -8.51
N VAL A 25 -7.91 0.42 -9.60
CA VAL A 25 -7.28 0.50 -10.92
C VAL A 25 -8.23 1.11 -11.94
N SER A 26 -7.71 1.79 -12.94
CA SER A 26 -8.46 2.06 -14.16
C SER A 26 -8.62 0.77 -14.96
N LYS A 27 -9.77 0.58 -15.60
CA LYS A 27 -10.07 -0.62 -16.41
C LYS A 27 -9.13 -0.82 -17.60
N ASP A 28 -8.48 0.24 -18.06
CA ASP A 28 -7.44 0.18 -19.08
C ASP A 28 -6.04 -0.17 -18.52
N GLY A 29 -5.92 -0.39 -17.21
CA GLY A 29 -4.68 -0.76 -16.52
C GLY A 29 -3.64 0.35 -16.40
N ARG A 30 -3.91 1.55 -16.93
CA ARG A 30 -2.91 2.63 -17.01
C ARG A 30 -2.69 3.36 -15.69
N GLN A 31 -3.67 3.32 -14.79
CA GLN A 31 -3.63 3.98 -13.51
C GLN A 31 -3.89 2.95 -12.41
N VAL A 32 -2.98 2.91 -11.44
CA VAL A 32 -3.08 2.08 -10.23
C VAL A 32 -2.96 3.02 -9.04
N PHE A 33 -3.96 3.02 -8.18
CA PHE A 33 -4.03 3.84 -6.98
C PHE A 33 -3.88 2.94 -5.75
N VAL A 34 -2.95 3.30 -4.87
CA VAL A 34 -2.69 2.60 -3.61
C VAL A 34 -2.75 3.63 -2.49
N THR A 35 -3.70 3.50 -1.58
CA THR A 35 -3.96 4.50 -0.51
C THR A 35 -3.20 4.20 0.79
N GLY A 36 -2.73 2.96 0.95
CA GLY A 36 -1.85 2.56 2.05
C GLY A 36 -0.39 2.54 1.63
N HIS A 37 0.48 2.27 2.60
CA HIS A 37 1.93 2.31 2.44
C HIS A 37 2.55 0.92 2.41
N SER A 38 2.29 0.15 1.35
CA SER A 38 2.88 -1.19 1.20
C SER A 38 4.40 -1.18 1.15
N GLU A 39 5.00 -0.08 0.72
CA GLU A 39 6.44 0.11 0.58
C GLU A 39 7.16 0.29 1.92
N TYR A 40 6.45 0.51 3.02
CA TYR A 40 7.07 0.79 4.31
C TYR A 40 7.93 -0.36 4.81
N ASP A 41 9.08 0.01 5.38
CA ASP A 41 9.92 -0.90 6.11
C ASP A 41 9.31 -1.22 7.48
N THR A 42 9.79 -2.30 8.09
CA THR A 42 9.30 -2.79 9.38
C THR A 42 9.27 -1.70 10.47
N LEU A 43 10.19 -0.73 10.44
CA LEU A 43 10.36 0.28 11.48
C LEU A 43 9.72 1.64 11.17
N THR A 44 9.20 1.86 9.96
CA THR A 44 8.73 3.19 9.55
C THR A 44 7.62 3.74 10.46
N LEU A 45 6.57 2.95 10.72
CA LEU A 45 5.50 3.38 11.63
C LEU A 45 5.98 3.58 13.07
N LYS A 46 7.00 2.85 13.52
CA LYS A 46 7.62 3.04 14.83
C LYS A 46 8.35 4.38 14.88
N GLU A 47 9.12 4.71 13.86
CA GLU A 47 9.83 5.99 13.78
C GLU A 47 8.86 7.18 13.76
N GLU A 48 7.73 7.06 13.06
CA GLU A 48 6.67 8.06 13.08
C GLU A 48 6.03 8.21 14.46
N TYR A 49 5.68 7.09 15.10
CA TYR A 49 5.13 7.07 16.45
C TYR A 49 6.10 7.69 17.46
N ASP A 50 7.35 7.24 17.50
CA ASP A 50 8.37 7.73 18.42
C ASP A 50 8.64 9.22 18.21
N ARG A 51 8.67 9.69 16.94
CA ARG A 51 8.82 11.11 16.58
C ARG A 51 7.69 11.95 17.14
N ASP A 52 6.45 11.50 17.01
CA ASP A 52 5.28 12.30 17.38
C ASP A 52 5.03 12.28 18.90
N ILE A 53 5.36 11.17 19.58
CA ILE A 53 5.47 11.12 21.05
C ILE A 53 6.56 12.08 21.55
N ALA A 54 7.73 12.13 20.91
CA ALA A 54 8.80 13.05 21.30
C ALA A 54 8.41 14.53 21.15
N LYS A 55 7.46 14.84 20.26
CA LYS A 55 6.84 16.19 20.14
C LYS A 55 5.76 16.45 21.18
N GLY A 56 5.42 15.47 22.02
CA GLY A 56 4.34 15.57 23.01
C GLY A 56 2.94 15.54 22.40
N LEU A 57 2.78 15.00 21.17
CA LEU A 57 1.48 14.88 20.54
C LEU A 57 0.70 13.73 21.16
N ALA A 58 -0.60 13.95 21.40
CA ALA A 58 -1.51 12.90 21.82
C ALA A 58 -1.93 12.06 20.60
N ILE A 59 -1.15 11.01 20.31
CA ILE A 59 -1.40 10.08 19.20
C ILE A 59 -1.71 8.67 19.71
N ALA A 60 -2.49 7.93 18.94
CA ALA A 60 -2.77 6.52 19.24
C ALA A 60 -1.63 5.61 18.77
N LEU A 61 -1.54 4.40 19.34
CA LEU A 61 -0.66 3.37 18.82
C LEU A 61 -1.09 2.94 17.41
N PRO A 62 -0.14 2.67 16.49
CA PRO A 62 -0.45 2.06 15.21
C PRO A 62 -1.09 0.68 15.43
N LYS A 63 -2.28 0.49 14.87
CA LYS A 63 -3.07 -0.74 15.07
C LYS A 63 -2.44 -1.93 14.37
N GLY A 64 -2.43 -3.09 15.03
CA GLY A 64 -1.94 -4.35 14.45
C GLY A 64 -0.44 -4.36 14.12
N TYR A 65 0.33 -3.43 14.69
CA TYR A 65 1.74 -3.21 14.37
C TYR A 65 2.68 -3.74 15.46
N PHE A 66 2.48 -3.31 16.71
CA PHE A 66 3.26 -3.75 17.86
C PHE A 66 2.70 -5.05 18.46
N PRO A 67 3.54 -6.03 18.82
CA PRO A 67 3.10 -7.21 19.56
C PRO A 67 2.39 -6.82 20.87
N ASN A 68 1.14 -7.24 21.02
CA ASN A 68 0.28 -6.93 22.18
C ASN A 68 0.15 -5.43 22.49
N ASP A 69 0.21 -4.57 21.46
CA ASP A 69 0.14 -3.11 21.57
C ASP A 69 1.23 -2.51 22.50
N ASP A 70 2.40 -3.16 22.58
CA ASP A 70 3.54 -2.70 23.38
C ASP A 70 4.62 -2.03 22.49
N PRO A 71 4.77 -0.69 22.52
CA PRO A 71 5.72 0.03 21.67
C PRO A 71 7.20 -0.21 22.01
N THR A 72 7.49 -0.91 23.11
CA THR A 72 8.84 -1.34 23.47
C THR A 72 9.27 -2.61 22.74
N LYS A 73 8.31 -3.35 22.15
CA LYS A 73 8.57 -4.56 21.37
C LYS A 73 8.89 -4.20 19.93
N THR A 74 9.75 -5.03 19.32
CA THR A 74 10.05 -4.91 17.89
C THR A 74 8.79 -5.26 17.07
N PRO A 75 8.36 -4.40 16.13
CA PRO A 75 7.23 -4.67 15.25
C PRO A 75 7.43 -5.90 14.36
N ILE A 76 6.32 -6.51 13.93
CA ILE A 76 6.31 -7.65 13.01
C ILE A 76 5.95 -7.16 11.61
N HIS A 77 6.76 -7.55 10.61
CA HIS A 77 6.52 -7.18 9.22
C HIS A 77 5.51 -8.15 8.56
N ASN A 78 4.21 -7.91 8.76
CA ASN A 78 3.13 -8.77 8.27
C ASN A 78 2.62 -8.41 6.86
N TRP A 79 3.05 -7.30 6.25
CA TRP A 79 2.64 -6.90 4.89
C TRP A 79 3.64 -7.24 3.77
N ARG A 80 4.89 -7.62 4.10
CA ARG A 80 6.00 -7.79 3.15
C ARG A 80 5.66 -8.62 1.91
N SER A 81 4.97 -9.74 2.11
CA SER A 81 4.63 -10.66 1.02
C SER A 81 3.73 -9.98 -0.01
N HIS A 82 2.73 -9.22 0.45
CA HIS A 82 1.82 -8.49 -0.41
C HIS A 82 2.52 -7.32 -1.10
N THR A 83 3.45 -6.64 -0.44
CA THR A 83 4.31 -5.63 -1.07
C THR A 83 5.07 -6.20 -2.26
N SER A 84 5.76 -7.33 -2.06
CA SER A 84 6.53 -7.95 -3.16
C SER A 84 5.63 -8.35 -4.33
N LEU A 85 4.46 -8.95 -4.04
CA LEU A 85 3.49 -9.33 -5.08
C LEU A 85 2.93 -8.12 -5.82
N LEU A 86 2.59 -7.04 -5.11
CA LEU A 86 2.05 -5.82 -5.71
C LEU A 86 3.01 -5.24 -6.76
N PHE A 87 4.27 -5.00 -6.37
CA PHE A 87 5.25 -4.41 -7.29
C PHE A 87 5.66 -5.37 -8.40
N GLN A 88 5.77 -6.67 -8.12
CA GLN A 88 6.09 -7.66 -9.15
C GLN A 88 4.98 -7.79 -10.19
N ASN A 89 3.72 -7.84 -9.76
CA ASN A 89 2.57 -7.92 -10.66
C ASN A 89 2.40 -6.64 -11.47
N TRP A 90 2.59 -5.48 -10.82
CA TRP A 90 2.54 -4.20 -11.51
C TRP A 90 3.57 -4.11 -12.64
N LEU A 91 4.85 -4.40 -12.35
CA LEU A 91 5.91 -4.34 -13.36
C LEU A 91 5.66 -5.33 -14.51
N ASN A 92 5.26 -6.56 -14.21
CA ASN A 92 5.13 -7.59 -15.23
C ASN A 92 3.87 -7.44 -16.09
N TYR A 93 2.72 -7.18 -15.47
CA TYR A 93 1.42 -7.25 -16.14
C TYR A 93 0.84 -5.90 -16.52
N PHE A 94 1.28 -4.81 -15.89
CA PHE A 94 0.76 -3.46 -16.21
C PHE A 94 1.79 -2.58 -16.91
N VAL A 95 3.09 -2.81 -16.69
CA VAL A 95 4.16 -2.03 -17.35
C VAL A 95 4.73 -2.79 -18.55
N TYR A 96 5.30 -3.97 -18.32
CA TYR A 96 6.11 -4.65 -19.34
C TYR A 96 5.28 -5.25 -20.49
N GLN A 97 4.22 -5.99 -20.18
CA GLN A 97 3.40 -6.65 -21.21
C GLN A 97 2.54 -5.68 -22.03
N GLU A 98 2.20 -4.53 -21.44
CA GLU A 98 1.32 -3.52 -22.05
C GLU A 98 2.08 -2.42 -22.79
N THR A 99 3.41 -2.34 -22.65
CA THR A 99 4.23 -1.35 -23.35
C THR A 99 4.86 -1.98 -24.59
N PRO A 100 4.52 -1.55 -25.81
CA PRO A 100 5.24 -1.99 -27.01
C PRO A 100 6.71 -1.57 -26.92
N TYR A 101 7.64 -2.52 -26.98
CA TYR A 101 9.07 -2.25 -27.04
C TYR A 101 9.69 -2.95 -28.26
N ASP A 102 10.56 -2.24 -28.97
CA ASP A 102 11.25 -2.77 -30.16
C ASP A 102 12.57 -3.44 -29.73
N LEU A 103 12.65 -4.76 -29.90
CA LEU A 103 13.85 -5.55 -29.67
C LEU A 103 14.80 -5.58 -30.87
N GLY A 104 14.41 -4.97 -32.00
CA GLY A 104 15.07 -5.02 -33.30
C GLY A 104 16.23 -4.04 -33.48
N ALA A 105 16.60 -3.25 -32.47
CA ALA A 105 17.80 -2.41 -32.53
C ALA A 105 19.08 -3.25 -32.29
N ARG A 106 19.47 -4.07 -33.27
CA ARG A 106 20.82 -4.59 -33.43
C ARG A 106 21.26 -4.49 -34.88
#